data_AF-A0A0F5VBA0-F1
#
_entry.id   AF-A0A0F5VBA0-F1
#
_cell.length_a   1.000
_cell.length_b   1.000
_cell.length_c   1.000
_cell.angle_alpha   90.00
_cell.angle_beta   90.00
_cell.angle_gamma   90.00
#
_symmetry.space_group_name_H-M   'P 1'
#
loop_
_entity.id
_entity.type
_entity.pdbx_description
1 polymer ?
#
loop_
_entity_poly.entity_id
_entity_poly.type
_entity_poly.pdbx_seq_one_letter_code
_entity_poly.pdbx_strand_id
1 'polypeptide(L)'
;MSEKYQFFCVPNTERKEFTYLNMSSSSFIEEKKALLQQGFEVEDDVIYAENPEEAVKKFRSNYVYHLEEYNASTNIFYTLLHAFQWLKGKLTGKS
;
A
#
# COMPACT_ATOMS: atom_id res chain seq x y z
N MET A 1 -3.49 -24.55 -0.42
CA MET A 1 -3.60 -23.90 -1.76
C MET A 1 -3.89 -22.44 -1.49
N SER A 2 -3.17 -21.51 -2.11
CA SER A 2 -3.47 -20.08 -1.97
C SER A 2 -4.60 -19.69 -2.91
N GLU A 3 -5.48 -18.82 -2.43
CA GLU A 3 -6.57 -18.23 -3.20
C GLU A 3 -6.21 -16.82 -3.65
N LYS A 4 -6.90 -16.34 -4.68
CA LYS A 4 -6.71 -15.00 -5.24
C LYS A 4 -7.81 -14.09 -4.73
N TYR A 5 -7.41 -13.00 -4.09
CA TYR A 5 -8.30 -11.98 -3.58
C TYR A 5 -8.10 -10.68 -4.36
N GLN A 6 -9.18 -10.16 -4.93
CA GLN A 6 -9.20 -8.83 -5.54
C GLN A 6 -9.73 -7.83 -4.52
N PHE A 7 -8.96 -6.78 -4.26
CA PHE A 7 -9.37 -5.70 -3.37
C PHE A 7 -9.99 -4.55 -4.16
N PHE A 8 -10.94 -3.89 -3.49
CA PHE A 8 -11.69 -2.76 -4.01
C PHE A 8 -11.69 -1.64 -2.97
N CYS A 9 -11.41 -0.41 -3.38
CA CYS A 9 -11.28 0.74 -2.50
C CYS A 9 -12.30 1.81 -2.86
N VAL A 10 -12.80 2.53 -1.86
CA VAL A 10 -13.53 3.77 -2.11
C VAL A 10 -12.52 4.86 -2.47
N PRO A 11 -12.69 5.58 -3.60
CA PRO A 11 -11.76 6.62 -4.02
C PRO A 11 -11.66 7.73 -2.97
N ASN A 12 -10.50 8.39 -2.90
CA ASN A 12 -10.22 9.48 -1.95
C ASN A 12 -10.27 9.09 -0.46
N THR A 13 -10.28 7.80 -0.11
CA THR A 13 -10.23 7.33 1.29
C THR A 13 -8.85 6.86 1.72
N GLU A 14 -7.84 6.98 0.85
CA GLU A 14 -6.49 6.47 1.08
C GLU A 14 -6.51 4.98 1.48
N ARG A 15 -7.33 4.18 0.79
CA ARG A 15 -7.49 2.73 1.03
C ARG A 15 -7.97 2.37 2.45
N LYS A 16 -8.51 3.33 3.22
CA LYS A 16 -9.11 3.07 4.56
C LYS A 16 -10.45 2.36 4.45
N GLU A 17 -11.22 2.67 3.42
CA GLU A 17 -12.50 2.04 3.12
C GLU A 17 -12.34 1.10 1.95
N PHE A 18 -12.37 -0.20 2.24
CA PHE A 18 -12.15 -1.23 1.24
C PHE A 18 -13.00 -2.47 1.51
N THR A 19 -13.15 -3.27 0.46
CA THR A 19 -13.67 -4.64 0.53
C THR A 19 -12.82 -5.56 -0.35
N TYR A 20 -13.07 -6.86 -0.31
CA TYR A 20 -12.37 -7.84 -1.12
C TYR A 20 -13.33 -8.92 -1.60
N LEU A 21 -13.02 -9.50 -2.76
CA LEU A 21 -13.73 -10.66 -3.29
C LEU A 21 -12.75 -11.81 -3.54
N ASN A 22 -13.19 -13.03 -3.25
CA ASN A 22 -12.47 -14.24 -3.66
C ASN A 22 -12.73 -14.48 -5.16
N MET A 23 -11.66 -14.45 -5.96
CA MET A 23 -11.77 -14.62 -7.41
C MET A 23 -12.15 -16.03 -7.86
N SER A 24 -12.02 -17.02 -6.97
CA SER A 24 -12.47 -18.39 -7.22
C SER A 24 -13.96 -18.58 -6.94
N SER A 25 -14.63 -17.60 -6.31
CA SER A 25 -16.06 -17.66 -6.06
C SER A 25 -16.86 -17.63 -7.37
N SER A 26 -17.92 -18.42 -7.46
CA SER A 26 -18.84 -18.40 -8.61
C SER A 26 -19.57 -17.07 -8.77
N SER A 27 -19.75 -16.33 -7.68
CA SER A 27 -20.39 -15.01 -7.65
C SER A 27 -19.46 -13.85 -7.98
N PHE A 28 -18.15 -14.10 -8.17
CA PHE A 28 -17.13 -13.06 -8.30
C PHE A 28 -17.46 -12.00 -9.37
N ILE A 29 -17.91 -12.43 -10.54
CA ILE A 29 -18.19 -11.52 -11.67
C ILE A 29 -19.37 -10.59 -11.36
N GLU A 30 -20.42 -11.11 -10.72
CA GLU A 30 -21.62 -10.35 -10.39
C GLU A 30 -21.33 -9.35 -9.26
N GLU A 31 -20.69 -9.81 -8.18
CA GLU A 31 -20.29 -8.98 -7.06
C GLU A 31 -19.30 -7.88 -7.50
N LYS A 32 -18.31 -8.22 -8.33
CA LYS A 32 -17.38 -7.24 -8.90
C LYS A 32 -18.12 -6.14 -9.65
N LYS A 33 -19.09 -6.51 -10.50
CA LYS A 33 -19.88 -5.54 -11.26
C LYS A 33 -20.68 -4.63 -10.32
N ALA A 34 -21.29 -5.19 -9.27
CA ALA A 34 -22.05 -4.43 -8.29
C ALA A 34 -21.16 -3.43 -7.52
N LEU A 35 -19.93 -3.81 -7.16
CA LEU A 35 -18.97 -2.92 -6.49
C LEU A 35 -18.54 -1.76 -7.41
N LEU A 36 -18.21 -2.06 -8.67
CA LEU A 36 -17.86 -1.03 -9.65
C LEU A 36 -19.01 -0.03 -9.89
N GLN A 37 -20.26 -0.52 -9.92
CA GLN A 37 -21.44 0.35 -10.06
C GLN A 37 -21.67 1.24 -8.83
N GLN A 38 -21.23 0.81 -7.64
CA GLN A 38 -21.27 1.60 -6.41
C GLN A 38 -20.14 2.63 -6.31
N GLY A 39 -19.23 2.67 -7.30
CA GLY A 39 -18.12 3.61 -7.33
C GLY A 39 -16.87 3.13 -6.61
N PHE A 40 -16.78 1.83 -6.27
CA PHE A 40 -15.51 1.25 -5.83
C PHE A 40 -14.54 1.14 -7.02
N GLU A 41 -13.25 1.33 -6.74
CA GLU A 41 -12.17 1.16 -7.69
C GLU A 41 -11.39 -0.13 -7.37
N VAL A 42 -10.88 -0.79 -8.41
CA VAL A 42 -10.07 -1.99 -8.26
C VAL A 42 -8.66 -1.59 -7.86
N GLU A 43 -8.13 -2.21 -6.81
CA GLU A 43 -6.71 -2.07 -6.50
C GLU A 43 -5.87 -2.87 -7.50
N ASP A 44 -4.80 -2.29 -8.03
CA ASP A 44 -4.03 -2.84 -9.16
C ASP A 44 -3.51 -4.27 -8.90
N ASP A 45 -3.06 -4.56 -7.69
CA ASP A 45 -2.49 -5.86 -7.34
C ASP A 45 -3.51 -6.84 -6.74
N VAL A 46 -3.56 -8.04 -7.31
CA VAL A 46 -4.23 -9.19 -6.69
C VAL A 46 -3.39 -9.78 -5.56
N ILE A 47 -4.05 -10.16 -4.47
CA ILE A 47 -3.39 -10.70 -3.29
C ILE A 47 -3.61 -12.21 -3.21
N TYR A 48 -2.52 -12.95 -3.12
CA TYR A 48 -2.52 -14.39 -2.89
C TYR A 48 -2.44 -14.66 -1.38
N ALA A 49 -3.39 -15.41 -0.84
CA ALA A 49 -3.46 -15.73 0.58
C ALA A 49 -4.13 -17.09 0.83
N GLU A 50 -3.84 -17.74 1.94
CA GLU A 50 -4.47 -19.01 2.32
C GLU A 50 -5.90 -18.83 2.82
N ASN A 51 -6.22 -17.63 3.33
CA ASN A 51 -7.53 -17.28 3.86
C ASN A 51 -7.78 -15.75 3.79
N PRO A 52 -9.01 -15.29 4.00
CA PRO A 52 -9.35 -13.88 3.91
C PRO A 52 -8.64 -12.98 4.92
N GLU A 53 -8.38 -13.48 6.13
CA GLU A 53 -7.68 -12.72 7.18
C GLU A 53 -6.24 -12.40 6.76
N GLU A 54 -5.54 -13.37 6.20
CA GLU A 54 -4.19 -13.19 5.66
C GLU A 54 -4.19 -12.25 4.45
N ALA A 55 -5.22 -12.31 3.59
CA ALA A 55 -5.37 -11.38 2.47
C ALA A 55 -5.47 -9.93 2.95
N VAL A 56 -6.30 -9.67 3.98
CA VAL A 56 -6.47 -8.34 4.58
C VAL A 56 -5.17 -7.86 5.23
N LYS A 57 -4.44 -8.75 5.92
CA LYS A 57 -3.14 -8.43 6.50
C LYS A 57 -2.13 -8.00 5.44
N LYS A 58 -2.03 -8.75 4.34
CA LYS A 58 -1.17 -8.41 3.19
C LYS A 58 -1.56 -7.10 2.54
N PHE A 59 -2.86 -6.86 2.36
CA PHE A 59 -3.38 -5.61 1.80
C PHE A 59 -2.96 -4.39 2.62
N ARG A 60 -3.15 -4.45 3.94
CA ARG A 60 -2.76 -3.35 4.84
C ARG A 60 -1.25 -3.15 4.89
N SER A 61 -0.47 -4.25 4.88
CA SER A 61 0.99 -4.16 4.87
C SER A 61 1.52 -3.51 3.61
N ASN A 62 0.98 -3.85 2.44
CA ASN A 62 1.36 -3.21 1.17
C ASN A 62 1.06 -1.70 1.19
N TYR A 63 -0.05 -1.29 1.81
CA TYR A 63 -0.39 0.12 1.97
C TYR A 63 0.61 0.87 2.87
N VAL A 64 0.95 0.29 4.04
CA VAL A 64 1.96 0.87 4.93
C VAL A 64 3.30 1.00 4.22
N TYR A 65 3.72 -0.02 3.46
CA TYR A 65 4.95 0.02 2.68
C TYR A 65 4.95 1.16 1.64
N HIS A 66 3.86 1.34 0.89
CA HIS A 66 3.76 2.44 -0.08
C HIS A 66 3.81 3.82 0.59
N LEU A 67 3.17 3.97 1.76
CA LEU A 67 3.26 5.20 2.54
C LEU A 67 4.67 5.44 3.09
N GLU A 68 5.34 4.39 3.57
CA GLU A 68 6.71 4.47 4.07
C GLU A 68 7.69 4.78 2.94
N GLU A 69 7.57 4.17 1.77
CA GLU A 69 8.39 4.51 0.59
C GLU A 69 8.11 5.93 0.08
N TYR A 70 6.84 6.35 0.03
CA TYR A 70 6.49 7.73 -0.31
C TYR A 70 7.07 8.71 0.71
N ASN A 71 6.93 8.42 2.00
CA ASN A 71 7.51 9.25 3.05
C ASN A 71 9.04 9.23 3.00
N ALA A 72 9.69 8.09 2.79
CA ALA A 72 11.15 7.95 2.72
C ALA A 72 11.74 8.63 1.49
N SER A 73 11.09 8.51 0.33
CA SER A 73 11.43 9.29 -0.87
C SER A 73 11.19 10.78 -0.66
N THR A 74 10.23 11.15 0.19
CA THR A 74 9.98 12.54 0.63
C THR A 74 10.87 12.95 1.83
N ASN A 75 11.58 12.04 2.49
CA ASN A 75 12.39 12.29 3.70
C ASN A 75 13.85 12.63 3.34
N ILE A 76 13.99 13.56 2.41
CA ILE A 76 15.16 14.43 2.21
C ILE A 76 15.72 15.02 3.51
N PHE A 77 15.00 15.03 4.64
CA PHE A 77 15.49 15.57 5.91
C PHE A 77 16.68 14.79 6.48
N TYR A 78 16.69 13.45 6.38
CA TYR A 78 17.86 12.68 6.81
C TYR A 78 19.06 12.90 5.89
N THR A 79 18.83 12.94 4.58
CA THR A 79 19.88 13.23 3.58
C THR A 79 20.47 14.62 3.77
N LEU A 80 19.63 15.63 4.06
CA LEU A 80 20.03 17.00 4.39
C LEU A 80 20.73 17.10 5.74
N LEU A 81 20.25 16.39 6.77
CA LEU A 81 20.88 16.37 8.09
C LEU A 81 22.30 15.78 8.02
N HIS A 82 22.51 14.72 7.24
CA HIS A 82 23.83 14.13 7.03
C HIS A 82 24.73 15.00 6.15
N ALA A 83 24.19 15.64 5.11
CA ALA A 83 24.94 16.61 4.32
C ALA A 83 25.40 17.81 5.18
N PHE A 84 24.54 18.28 6.10
CA PHE A 84 24.84 19.39 7.01
C PHE A 84 25.89 19.01 8.07
N GLN A 85 25.82 17.78 8.61
CA GLN A 85 26.83 17.26 9.53
C GLN A 85 28.19 17.09 8.84
N TRP A 86 28.21 16.59 7.61
CA TRP A 86 29.43 16.48 6.81
C TRP A 86 30.04 17.84 6.48
N LEU A 87 29.22 18.83 6.08
CA LEU A 87 29.64 20.23 5.87
C LEU A 87 30.22 20.84 7.15
N LYS A 88 29.56 20.64 8.30
CA LYS A 88 30.07 21.10 9.60
C LYS A 88 31.42 20.46 9.93
N GLY A 89 31.56 19.15 9.77
CA GLY A 89 32.82 18.44 10.03
C GLY A 89 33.98 18.90 9.15
N LYS A 90 33.71 19.34 7.92
CA LYS A 90 34.71 19.87 7.00
C LYS A 90 35.14 21.31 7.35
N LEU A 91 34.25 22.09 7.95
CA LEU A 91 34.53 23.46 8.43
C LEU A 91 35.18 23.47 9.82
N THR A 92 34.82 22.53 10.69
CA THR A 92 35.52 22.27 11.95
C THR A 92 36.68 21.30 11.71
N GLY A 93 37.60 21.68 10.83
CA GLY A 93 38.88 21.01 10.70
C GLY A 93 39.62 21.06 12.03
N LYS A 94 39.53 20.00 12.82
CA LYS A 94 40.39 19.77 13.96
C LYS A 94 41.69 19.18 13.43
N SER A 95 42.60 20.07 13.02
CA SER A 95 44.04 19.80 13.09
C SER A 95 44.53 20.03 14.51
#